data_AF-A0A4Q5A396-F1
#
_entry.id   AF-A0A4Q5A396-F1
#
_cell.length_a   1.000
_cell.length_b   1.000
_cell.length_c   1.000
_cell.angle_alpha   90.00
_cell.angle_beta   90.00
_cell.angle_gamma   90.00
#
_symmetry.space_group_name_H-M   'P 1'
#
loop_
_entity.id
_entity.type
_entity.pdbx_description
1 polymer ?
#
loop_
_entity_poly.entity_id
_entity_poly.type
_entity_poly.pdbx_seq_one_letter_code
_entity_poly.pdbx_strand_id
1 'polypeptide(L)'
;MKNAGGYFALFCGHDHTNSFITHHDGLDMGYTPTCGFTSYGPRGKDHALRVFEFHESDPASYTTELLDYGDLLGRVPPRALQHTFGDRALCDAGCIGDMLRKPSVRAALGVMGAVGAAAFGVVWHRLQDRPQSFPISEGAPGGGH
;
A
#
# COMPACT_ATOMS: atom_id res chain seq x y z
N MET A 1 -37.52 -5.64 29.72
CA MET A 1 -36.10 -5.53 29.35
C MET A 1 -35.30 -6.12 30.50
N LYS A 2 -34.45 -7.13 30.26
CA LYS A 2 -33.47 -7.52 31.29
C LYS A 2 -32.49 -6.36 31.38
N ASN A 3 -32.37 -5.73 32.54
CA ASN A 3 -31.40 -4.67 32.76
C ASN A 3 -30.01 -5.28 32.61
N ALA A 4 -29.39 -5.12 31.44
CA ALA A 4 -27.98 -5.41 31.24
C ALA A 4 -27.13 -4.34 31.95
N GLY A 5 -27.35 -4.13 33.25
CA GLY A 5 -26.63 -3.13 34.06
C GLY A 5 -26.77 -1.67 33.61
N GLY A 6 -27.71 -1.33 32.72
CA GLY A 6 -27.85 0.01 32.12
C GLY A 6 -27.16 0.17 30.76
N TYR A 7 -26.54 -0.89 30.23
CA TYR A 7 -25.97 -0.90 28.89
C TYR A 7 -27.06 -1.14 27.84
N PHE A 8 -26.96 -0.42 26.72
CA PHE A 8 -27.83 -0.57 25.55
C PHE A 8 -27.09 -1.15 24.34
N ALA A 9 -25.75 -1.22 24.38
CA ALA A 9 -24.95 -1.81 23.32
C ALA A 9 -23.63 -2.42 23.83
N LEU A 10 -23.13 -3.44 23.14
CA LEU A 10 -21.85 -4.14 23.34
C LEU A 10 -21.17 -4.33 21.98
N PHE A 11 -19.99 -3.75 21.82
CA PHE A 11 -19.18 -3.92 20.63
C PHE A 11 -17.83 -4.54 20.97
N CYS A 12 -17.42 -5.53 20.19
CA CYS A 12 -16.17 -6.26 20.39
C CYS A 12 -15.29 -6.25 19.13
N GLY A 13 -13.98 -6.33 19.35
CA GLY A 13 -13.00 -6.64 18.31
C GLY A 13 -12.52 -8.08 18.44
N HIS A 14 -11.24 -8.32 18.18
CA HIS A 14 -10.51 -9.59 18.39
C HIS A 14 -10.60 -10.63 17.27
N ASP A 15 -11.76 -10.84 16.64
CA ASP A 15 -11.87 -11.82 15.53
C ASP A 15 -11.30 -11.29 14.20
N HIS A 16 -11.02 -9.98 14.14
CA HIS A 16 -10.40 -9.25 13.02
C HIS A 16 -11.17 -9.27 11.69
N THR A 17 -12.05 -10.24 11.44
CA THR A 17 -12.81 -10.39 10.20
C THR A 17 -14.28 -10.08 10.32
N ASN A 18 -14.85 -10.20 11.52
CA ASN A 18 -16.29 -10.10 11.67
C ASN A 18 -16.79 -8.66 11.73
N SER A 19 -17.98 -8.44 11.21
CA SER A 19 -18.57 -7.11 10.98
C SER A 19 -20.05 -7.03 11.38
N PHE A 20 -20.63 -8.08 11.98
CA PHE A 20 -22.07 -8.12 12.23
C PHE A 20 -22.54 -7.05 13.22
N ILE A 21 -23.84 -6.78 13.13
CA ILE A 21 -24.64 -6.10 14.13
C ILE A 21 -25.90 -6.96 14.32
N THR A 22 -26.28 -7.20 15.56
CA THR A 22 -27.49 -7.93 15.92
C THR A 22 -28.12 -7.31 17.15
N HIS A 23 -29.44 -7.36 17.24
CA HIS A 23 -30.17 -6.93 18.42
C HIS A 23 -30.63 -8.16 19.20
N HIS A 24 -30.31 -8.26 20.49
CA HIS A 24 -30.73 -9.38 21.33
C HIS A 24 -31.01 -8.94 22.77
N ASP A 25 -32.15 -9.36 23.31
CA ASP A 25 -32.56 -9.10 24.70
C ASP A 25 -32.51 -7.60 25.14
N GLY A 26 -32.71 -6.68 24.19
CA GLY A 26 -32.68 -5.23 24.43
C GLY A 26 -31.29 -4.61 24.38
N LEU A 27 -30.31 -5.32 23.84
CA LEU A 27 -28.95 -4.87 23.69
C LEU A 27 -28.46 -5.07 22.25
N ASP A 28 -27.83 -4.05 21.69
CA ASP A 28 -27.17 -4.15 20.40
C ASP A 28 -25.80 -4.80 20.57
N MET A 29 -25.54 -5.86 19.82
CA MET A 29 -24.26 -6.55 19.82
C MET A 29 -23.62 -6.42 18.45
N GLY A 30 -22.35 -6.06 18.39
CA GLY A 30 -21.66 -6.00 17.11
C GLY A 30 -20.17 -6.25 17.17
N TYR A 31 -19.63 -6.63 16.02
CA TYR A 31 -18.20 -6.83 15.81
C TYR A 31 -17.63 -5.84 14.82
N THR A 32 -16.41 -5.39 15.06
CA THR A 32 -15.67 -4.50 14.15
C THR A 32 -14.45 -5.24 13.58
N PRO A 33 -14.24 -5.23 12.24
CA PRO A 33 -13.06 -5.82 11.63
C PRO A 33 -11.81 -4.99 11.95
N THR A 34 -10.63 -5.54 11.68
CA THR A 34 -9.37 -4.82 11.97
C THR A 34 -9.19 -3.63 11.02
N CYS A 35 -8.70 -2.51 11.57
CA CYS A 35 -8.35 -1.31 10.80
C CYS A 35 -6.87 -1.27 10.38
N GLY A 36 -6.02 -2.13 10.96
CA GLY A 36 -4.57 -2.14 10.74
C GLY A 36 -4.10 -3.24 9.80
N PHE A 37 -3.10 -2.93 8.96
CA PHE A 37 -2.50 -3.84 7.98
C PHE A 37 -1.45 -4.81 8.56
N THR A 38 -1.06 -4.62 9.83
CA THR A 38 -0.02 -5.43 10.49
C THR A 38 -0.54 -6.71 11.13
N SER A 39 -1.86 -6.82 11.29
CA SER A 39 -2.53 -7.96 11.94
C SER A 39 -3.25 -8.82 10.91
N TYR A 40 -3.34 -10.14 11.15
CA TYR A 40 -4.18 -11.04 10.35
C TYR A 40 -5.61 -10.50 10.28
N GLY A 41 -6.25 -10.53 9.11
CA GLY A 41 -7.55 -9.91 8.93
C GLY A 41 -8.06 -9.94 7.49
N PRO A 42 -9.18 -9.28 7.22
CA PRO A 42 -9.78 -9.20 5.90
C PRO A 42 -8.82 -8.50 4.92
N ARG A 43 -8.97 -8.78 3.62
CA ARG A 43 -8.00 -8.34 2.61
C ARG A 43 -8.00 -6.81 2.52
N GLY A 44 -6.82 -6.19 2.37
CA GLY A 44 -6.53 -4.75 2.35
C GLY A 44 -7.67 -3.72 2.20
N LYS A 45 -8.61 -3.90 1.24
CA LYS A 45 -9.75 -2.98 1.04
C LYS A 45 -10.86 -3.09 2.10
N ASP A 46 -10.96 -4.25 2.75
CA ASP A 46 -12.02 -4.62 3.70
C ASP A 46 -11.61 -4.34 5.16
N HIS A 47 -10.44 -3.73 5.38
CA HIS A 47 -10.12 -3.10 6.66
C HIS A 47 -11.09 -1.95 6.90
N ALA A 48 -11.73 -1.93 8.06
CA ALA A 48 -12.74 -0.93 8.33
C ALA A 48 -12.70 -0.46 9.79
N LEU A 49 -13.21 0.74 10.01
CA LEU A 49 -13.48 1.31 11.30
C LEU A 49 -14.99 1.30 11.52
N ARG A 50 -15.43 1.17 12.77
CA ARG A 50 -16.83 1.39 13.12
C ARG A 50 -16.98 2.76 13.73
N VAL A 51 -17.82 3.59 13.11
CA VAL A 51 -18.17 4.92 13.59
C VAL A 51 -19.45 4.80 14.39
N PHE A 52 -19.50 5.52 15.51
CA PHE A 52 -20.67 5.65 16.36
C PHE A 52 -21.02 7.13 16.47
N GLU A 53 -22.25 7.47 16.15
CA GLU A 53 -22.79 8.82 16.35
C GLU A 53 -23.90 8.75 17.39
N PHE A 54 -23.71 9.48 18.49
CA PHE A 54 -24.64 9.50 19.62
C PHE A 54 -25.45 10.79 19.59
N HIS A 55 -26.74 10.68 19.88
CA HIS A 55 -27.61 11.83 20.09
C HIS A 55 -27.63 12.20 21.57
N GLU A 56 -27.33 13.46 21.90
CA GLU A 56 -27.20 13.91 23.29
C GLU A 56 -28.51 13.74 24.08
N SER A 57 -29.65 13.96 23.43
CA SER A 57 -30.99 13.81 24.04
C SER A 57 -31.37 12.36 24.31
N ASP A 58 -30.81 11.40 23.57
CA ASP A 58 -31.09 9.98 23.69
C ASP A 58 -29.91 9.15 23.14
N PRO A 59 -28.91 8.84 23.97
CA PRO A 59 -27.74 8.09 23.53
C PRO A 59 -28.05 6.65 23.08
N ALA A 60 -29.20 6.10 23.48
CA ALA A 60 -29.60 4.74 23.10
C ALA A 60 -30.09 4.66 21.65
N SER A 61 -30.48 5.78 21.03
CA SER A 61 -30.83 5.87 19.60
C SER A 61 -29.65 6.24 18.71
N TYR A 62 -28.44 5.80 19.07
CA TYR A 62 -27.24 6.02 18.28
C TYR A 62 -27.32 5.39 16.88
N THR A 63 -26.55 5.95 15.94
CA THR A 63 -26.32 5.35 14.63
C THR A 63 -24.91 4.79 14.56
N THR A 64 -24.72 3.75 13.75
CA THR A 64 -23.41 3.18 13.52
C THR A 64 -23.24 2.74 12.08
N GLU A 65 -22.05 3.00 11.55
CA GLU A 65 -21.65 2.58 10.21
C GLU A 65 -20.26 1.97 10.22
N LEU A 66 -20.01 1.10 9.25
CA LEU A 66 -18.68 0.61 8.95
C LEU A 66 -18.11 1.45 7.82
N LEU A 67 -16.97 2.06 8.08
CA LEU A 67 -16.24 2.85 7.12
C LEU A 67 -14.99 2.08 6.70
N ASP A 68 -15.01 1.55 5.48
CA ASP A 68 -13.90 0.76 4.96
C ASP A 68 -12.79 1.64 4.38
N TYR A 69 -11.61 1.04 4.20
CA TYR A 69 -10.45 1.74 3.66
C TYR A 69 -10.67 2.22 2.21
N GLY A 70 -11.57 1.57 1.47
CA GLY A 70 -11.98 1.98 0.13
C GLY A 70 -12.79 3.28 0.14
N ASP A 71 -13.74 3.40 1.07
CA ASP A 71 -14.59 4.56 1.26
C ASP A 71 -13.80 5.76 1.80
N LEU A 72 -12.82 5.53 2.69
CA LEU A 72 -11.95 6.57 3.25
C LEU A 72 -11.04 7.25 2.23
N LEU A 73 -10.49 6.49 1.28
CA LEU A 73 -9.50 7.03 0.34
C LEU A 73 -10.13 7.64 -0.92
N GLY A 74 -11.44 7.49 -1.14
CA GLY A 74 -12.19 8.11 -2.24
C GLY A 74 -11.76 7.71 -3.66
N ARG A 75 -10.71 6.91 -3.80
CA ARG A 75 -10.19 6.34 -5.05
C ARG A 75 -9.58 4.99 -4.72
N VAL A 76 -10.15 3.94 -5.30
CA VAL A 76 -9.62 2.57 -5.23
C VAL A 76 -8.29 2.54 -6.02
N PRO A 77 -7.10 2.41 -5.40
CA PRO A 77 -5.91 2.14 -6.20
C PRO A 77 -6.11 0.82 -6.98
N PRO A 78 -5.53 0.66 -8.17
CA PRO A 78 -5.61 -0.60 -8.91
C PRO A 78 -5.26 -1.79 -8.02
N ARG A 79 -5.98 -2.91 -8.14
CA ARG A 79 -5.89 -4.11 -7.27
C ARG A 79 -4.45 -4.57 -6.94
N ALA A 80 -3.53 -4.42 -7.90
CA ALA A 80 -2.12 -4.75 -7.72
C ALA A 80 -1.37 -3.73 -6.84
N LEU A 81 -1.69 -2.44 -6.97
CA LEU A 81 -1.12 -1.38 -6.14
C LEU A 81 -1.64 -1.48 -4.70
N GLN A 82 -2.92 -1.82 -4.50
CA GLN A 82 -3.48 -2.09 -3.15
C GLN A 82 -2.74 -3.23 -2.43
N HIS A 83 -2.52 -4.37 -3.09
CA HIS A 83 -1.86 -5.52 -2.47
C HIS A 83 -0.35 -5.32 -2.23
N THR A 84 0.27 -4.37 -2.95
CA THR A 84 1.72 -4.11 -2.85
C THR A 84 2.04 -2.86 -2.05
N PHE A 85 1.13 -1.89 -1.96
CA PHE A 85 1.30 -0.68 -1.17
C PHE A 85 0.48 -0.67 0.11
N GLY A 86 -0.78 -1.15 0.09
CA GLY A 86 -1.63 -1.25 1.28
C GLY A 86 -1.11 -2.27 2.28
N ASP A 87 -0.87 -3.51 1.84
CA ASP A 87 -0.42 -4.60 2.74
C ASP A 87 1.11 -4.60 2.99
N ARG A 88 1.91 -3.85 2.21
CA ARG A 88 3.39 -3.94 2.27
C ARG A 88 4.17 -2.62 2.32
N ALA A 89 3.63 -1.49 1.86
CA ALA A 89 4.40 -0.23 1.81
C ALA A 89 4.14 0.67 3.02
N LEU A 90 3.05 0.47 3.76
CA LEU A 90 2.77 1.22 4.99
C LEU A 90 3.38 0.58 6.24
N CYS A 91 3.90 -0.65 6.13
CA CYS A 91 4.68 -1.27 7.19
C CYS A 91 6.13 -0.79 7.08
N ASP A 92 6.52 0.01 8.07
CA ASP A 92 7.84 0.33 8.61
C ASP A 92 9.08 -0.27 7.92
N ALA A 93 10.22 0.43 7.92
CA ALA A 93 11.46 0.11 7.19
C ALA A 93 11.95 -1.36 7.35
N GLY A 94 11.52 -2.07 8.40
CA GLY A 94 11.71 -3.51 8.59
C GLY A 94 11.11 -4.42 7.50
N CYS A 95 10.02 -4.02 6.82
CA CYS A 95 9.42 -4.83 5.75
C CYS A 95 10.27 -4.88 4.47
N ILE A 96 11.08 -3.85 4.21
CA ILE A 96 12.08 -3.87 3.14
C ILE A 96 13.11 -4.96 3.42
N GLY A 97 13.56 -5.06 4.68
CA GLY A 97 14.47 -6.11 5.13
C GLY A 97 13.90 -7.52 4.93
N ASP A 98 12.64 -7.74 5.28
CA ASP A 98 11.99 -9.04 5.10
C ASP A 98 11.74 -9.38 3.62
N MET A 99 11.39 -8.38 2.80
CA MET A 99 11.27 -8.54 1.35
C MET A 99 12.61 -8.91 0.70
N LEU A 100 13.70 -8.31 1.18
CA LEU A 100 15.07 -8.64 0.76
C LEU A 100 15.55 -10.02 1.25
N ARG A 101 14.90 -10.63 2.25
CA ARG A 101 15.21 -12.02 2.66
C ARG A 101 14.59 -13.06 1.72
N LYS A 102 13.57 -12.71 0.95
CA LYS A 102 12.92 -13.65 0.02
C LYS A 102 13.86 -14.00 -1.14
N PRO A 103 14.15 -15.30 -1.37
CA PRO A 103 15.13 -15.72 -2.38
C PRO A 103 14.70 -15.33 -3.80
N SER A 104 13.40 -15.34 -4.10
CA SER A 104 12.86 -14.89 -5.40
C SER A 104 13.09 -13.40 -5.65
N VAL A 105 12.97 -12.55 -4.63
CA VAL A 105 13.20 -11.11 -4.73
C VAL A 105 14.69 -10.82 -4.91
N ARG A 106 15.56 -11.51 -4.17
CA ARG A 106 17.02 -11.42 -4.35
C ARG A 106 17.45 -11.84 -5.75
N ALA A 107 16.88 -12.93 -6.27
CA ALA A 107 17.15 -13.38 -7.63
C ALA A 107 16.72 -12.33 -8.67
N ALA A 108 15.52 -11.77 -8.53
CA ALA A 108 15.01 -10.74 -9.43
C ALA A 108 15.87 -9.46 -9.41
N LEU A 109 16.27 -8.99 -8.22
CA LEU A 109 17.18 -7.84 -8.07
C LEU A 109 18.56 -8.13 -8.64
N GLY A 110 19.09 -9.35 -8.46
CA GLY A 110 20.34 -9.79 -9.05
C GLY A 110 20.30 -9.76 -10.58
N VAL A 111 19.21 -10.25 -11.19
CA VAL A 111 19.00 -10.21 -12.65
C VAL A 111 18.91 -8.76 -13.14
N MET A 112 18.12 -7.91 -12.48
CA MET A 112 18.01 -6.49 -12.83
C MET A 112 19.35 -5.75 -12.72
N GLY A 113 20.13 -6.03 -11.67
CA GLY A 113 21.47 -5.47 -11.49
C GLY A 113 22.45 -5.92 -12.58
N ALA A 114 22.44 -7.19 -12.96
CA ALA A 114 23.29 -7.71 -14.04
C ALA A 114 22.95 -7.09 -15.40
N VAL A 115 21.66 -6.96 -15.72
CA VAL A 115 21.19 -6.29 -16.94
C VAL A 115 21.59 -4.81 -16.94
N GLY A 116 21.43 -4.12 -15.81
CA GLY A 116 21.84 -2.73 -15.66
C GLY A 116 23.35 -2.53 -15.85
N ALA A 117 24.17 -3.38 -15.25
CA ALA A 117 25.61 -3.35 -15.40
C ALA A 117 26.05 -3.65 -16.85
N ALA A 118 25.40 -4.61 -17.52
CA ALA A 118 25.67 -4.91 -18.92
C ALA A 118 25.27 -3.75 -19.84
N ALA A 119 24.10 -3.15 -19.64
CA ALA A 119 23.65 -1.99 -20.40
C ALA A 119 24.58 -0.77 -20.18
N PHE A 120 24.99 -0.53 -18.94
CA PHE A 120 25.97 0.51 -18.61
C PHE A 120 27.31 0.25 -19.29
N GLY A 121 27.80 -0.99 -19.26
CA GLY A 121 29.04 -1.39 -19.94
C GLY A 121 28.98 -1.19 -21.46
N VAL A 122 27.86 -1.53 -22.10
CA VAL A 122 27.65 -1.31 -23.54
C VAL A 122 27.64 0.18 -23.86
N VAL A 123 26.94 1.00 -23.07
CA VAL A 123 26.91 2.46 -23.26
C VAL A 123 28.29 3.08 -23.02
N TRP A 124 29.00 2.65 -21.98
CA TRP A 124 30.34 3.11 -21.66
C TRP A 124 31.34 2.77 -22.78
N HIS A 125 31.33 1.53 -23.27
CA HIS A 125 32.16 1.10 -24.40
C HIS A 125 31.84 1.92 -25.66
N ARG A 126 30.56 2.14 -25.97
CA ARG A 126 30.10 2.96 -27.10
C ARG A 126 30.54 4.43 -27.00
N LEU A 127 30.70 4.96 -25.78
CA LEU A 127 31.20 6.33 -25.56
C LEU A 127 32.71 6.41 -25.75
N GLN A 128 33.44 5.36 -25.40
CA GLN A 128 34.89 5.28 -25.52
C GLN A 128 35.36 5.07 -26.97
N ASP A 129 34.55 4.38 -27.78
CA ASP A 129 34.80 4.16 -29.22
C ASP A 129 34.39 5.33 -30.13
N ARG A 130 33.92 6.46 -29.58
CA ARG A 130 33.59 7.63 -30.41
C ARG A 130 34.88 8.20 -31.00
N PRO A 131 35.07 8.17 -32.34
CA PRO A 131 36.26 8.76 -32.95
C PRO A 131 36.27 10.27 -32.68
N GLN A 132 37.39 10.77 -32.16
CA GLN A 132 37.67 12.20 -32.05
C GLN A 132 37.76 12.76 -33.47
N SER A 133 36.67 13.29 -34.00
CA SER A 133 36.71 14.05 -35.26
C SER A 133 37.44 15.37 -34.99
N PHE A 134 38.73 15.41 -35.29
CA PHE A 134 39.48 16.66 -35.41
C PHE A 134 38.93 17.44 -36.61
N PRO A 135 38.56 18.72 -36.47
CA PRO A 135 38.22 19.52 -37.64
C PRO A 135 39.51 19.76 -38.43
N ILE A 136 39.60 19.18 -39.63
CA ILE A 136 40.66 19.52 -40.58
C ILE A 136 40.34 20.93 -41.11
N SER A 137 41.19 21.90 -40.74
CA SER A 137 41.22 23.23 -41.33
C SER A 137 41.62 23.11 -42.81
N GLU A 138 40.70 23.39 -43.73
CA GLU A 138 41.06 23.59 -45.15
C GLU A 138 41.83 24.90 -45.31
N GLY A 139 43.15 24.80 -45.24
CA GLY A 139 44.08 25.82 -45.71
C GLY A 139 44.28 25.71 -47.22
N ALA A 140 43.94 26.81 -47.91
CA ALA A 140 44.15 27.19 -49.31
C ALA A 140 45.16 26.41 -50.20
N PRO A 141 44.87 26.24 -51.50
CA PRO A 141 45.90 26.10 -52.52
C PRO A 141 46.21 27.47 -53.16
N GLY A 142 47.46 27.90 -53.06
CA GLY A 142 48.02 28.97 -53.87
C GLY A 142 48.56 28.46 -55.20
N GLY A 143 48.43 29.29 -56.24
CA GLY A 143 49.43 29.47 -57.30
C GLY A 143 49.32 28.61 -58.56
N GLY A 144 49.05 29.26 -59.70
CA GLY A 144 49.39 28.74 -61.02
C GLY A 144 48.67 29.43 -62.18
N HIS A 145 49.18 30.57 -62.65
CA HIS A 145 49.58 30.87 -64.04
C HIS A 145 50.08 32.31 -64.16
#